data_AF-A0A891LX81-F1
#
_entry.id   AF-A0A891LX81-F1
#
_cell.length_a   1.000
_cell.length_b   1.000
_cell.length_c   1.000
_cell.angle_alpha   90.00
_cell.angle_beta   90.00
_cell.angle_gamma   90.00
#
_symmetry.space_group_name_H-M   'P 1'
#
loop_
_entity.id
_entity.type
_entity.pdbx_description
1 polymer ?
#
loop_
_entity_poly.entity_id
_entity_poly.type
_entity_poly.pdbx_seq_one_letter_code
_entity_poly.pdbx_strand_id
1 'polypeptide(L)' 'DFWLDWKDRQWWPIVTPITTITFCAALQYYNWVNYRQPFGATITILALGFGKWIAVYTTWYWWSN' A
#
# COMPACT_ATOMS: atom_id res chain seq x y z
N ASP A 1 1.02 4.41 -8.80
CA ASP A 1 0.98 5.38 -7.68
C ASP A 1 2.22 6.29 -7.59
N PHE A 2 3.19 6.14 -8.50
CA PHE A 2 4.44 6.92 -8.46
C PHE A 2 4.24 8.39 -8.82
N TRP A 3 3.53 8.65 -9.91
CA TRP A 3 3.39 10.00 -10.48
C TRP A 3 2.15 10.73 -9.96
N LEU A 4 2.27 12.05 -9.79
CA LEU A 4 1.19 12.88 -9.27
C LEU A 4 0.15 13.22 -10.36
N ASP A 5 0.62 13.45 -11.58
CA ASP A 5 -0.17 13.74 -12.79
C ASP A 5 -0.98 12.52 -13.28
N TRP A 6 -0.63 11.31 -12.84
CA TRP A 6 -1.38 10.07 -13.13
C TRP A 6 -2.51 9.80 -12.14
N LYS A 7 -2.68 10.62 -11.09
CA LYS A 7 -3.77 10.47 -10.11
C LYS A 7 -5.05 11.12 -10.61
N ASP A 8 -5.59 10.54 -11.67
CA ASP A 8 -6.81 11.00 -12.31
C ASP A 8 -8.08 10.55 -11.55
N ARG A 9 -9.26 11.01 -12.00
CA ARG A 9 -10.54 10.69 -11.35
C ARG A 9 -11.16 9.38 -11.82
N GLN A 10 -10.69 8.79 -12.92
CA GLN A 10 -11.28 7.59 -13.49
C GLN A 10 -10.48 6.36 -13.07
N TRP A 11 -9.18 6.30 -13.40
CA TRP A 11 -8.40 5.08 -13.24
C TRP A 11 -7.79 4.93 -11.86
N TRP A 12 -7.18 5.99 -11.33
CA TRP A 12 -6.53 5.93 -10.02
C TRP A 12 -7.44 5.45 -8.86
N PRO A 13 -8.68 5.96 -8.70
CA PRO A 13 -9.59 5.51 -7.63
C PRO A 13 -10.22 4.13 -7.89
N ILE A 14 -10.04 3.53 -9.08
CA ILE A 14 -10.53 2.18 -9.38
C ILE A 14 -9.40 1.16 -9.18
N VAL A 15 -8.27 1.37 -9.87
CA VAL A 15 -7.18 0.39 -9.91
C VAL A 15 -6.51 0.25 -8.54
N THR A 16 -6.18 1.37 -7.89
CA THR A 16 -5.43 1.38 -6.62
C THR A 16 -6.15 0.60 -5.50
N PRO A 17 -7.44 0.82 -5.21
CA PRO A 17 -8.11 0.07 -4.15
C PRO A 17 -8.30 -1.42 -4.49
N ILE A 18 -8.62 -1.76 -5.75
CA ILE A 18 -8.82 -3.15 -6.18
C ILE A 18 -7.53 -3.96 -6.01
N THR A 19 -6.37 -3.39 -6.32
CA THR A 19 -5.10 -4.10 -6.12
C THR A 19 -4.73 -4.18 -4.65
N THR A 20 -4.96 -3.11 -3.88
CA THR A 20 -4.48 -3.01 -2.49
C THR A 20 -5.27 -3.90 -1.52
N ILE A 21 -6.56 -4.14 -1.78
CA ILE A 21 -7.41 -4.95 -0.90
C ILE A 21 -6.97 -6.43 -0.82
N THR A 22 -6.32 -6.94 -1.87
CA THR A 22 -5.91 -8.36 -1.96
C THR A 22 -4.99 -8.75 -0.79
N PHE A 23 -3.95 -7.96 -0.53
CA PHE A 23 -3.01 -8.20 0.57
C PHE A 23 -3.63 -7.90 1.93
N CYS A 24 -4.47 -6.86 2.02
CA CYS A 24 -5.16 -6.52 3.27
C CYS A 24 -6.07 -7.68 3.72
N ALA A 25 -6.80 -8.29 2.79
CA ALA A 25 -7.66 -9.43 3.06
C ALA A 25 -6.84 -10.67 3.47
N ALA A 26 -5.74 -10.96 2.77
CA ALA A 26 -4.89 -12.12 3.06
C ALA A 26 -4.27 -12.05 4.47
N LEU A 27 -3.69 -10.90 4.85
CA LEU A 27 -3.10 -10.71 6.18
C LEU A 27 -4.16 -10.60 7.27
N GLN A 28 -5.31 -9.99 6.98
CA GLN A 28 -6.43 -9.98 7.92
C GLN A 28 -6.94 -11.40 8.20
N TYR A 29 -7.06 -12.25 7.18
CA TYR A 29 -7.44 -13.65 7.36
C TYR A 29 -6.43 -14.39 8.25
N TYR A 30 -5.13 -14.27 7.96
CA TYR A 30 -4.08 -14.92 8.75
C TYR A 30 -4.07 -14.46 10.22
N ASN A 31 -4.10 -13.15 10.46
CA ASN A 31 -4.06 -12.59 11.81
C ASN A 31 -5.33 -12.93 12.61
N TRP A 32 -6.49 -12.92 11.95
CA TRP A 32 -7.75 -13.25 12.60
C TRP A 32 -7.84 -14.73 12.97
N VAL A 33 -7.52 -15.62 12.04
CA VAL A 33 -7.65 -17.07 12.27
C VAL A 33 -6.67 -17.57 13.33
N ASN A 34 -5.42 -17.13 13.29
CA ASN A 34 -4.38 -17.66 14.18
C ASN A 34 -4.28 -16.92 15.52
N TYR A 35 -4.45 -15.60 15.51
CA TYR A 35 -4.17 -14.76 16.69
C TYR A 35 -5.38 -13.94 17.17
N ARG A 36 -6.51 -13.97 16.44
CA ARG A 36 -7.72 -13.16 16.72
C ARG A 36 -7.45 -11.66 16.80
N GLN A 37 -6.38 -11.21 16.14
CA GLN A 37 -5.94 -9.83 16.14
C GLN A 37 -6.62 -9.05 14.99
N PRO A 38 -7.31 -7.92 15.27
CA PRO A 38 -8.11 -7.21 14.26
C PRO A 38 -7.32 -6.24 13.37
N PHE A 39 -5.98 -6.30 13.35
CA PHE A 39 -5.12 -5.28 12.72
C PHE A 39 -4.30 -5.79 11.51
N GLY A 40 -4.71 -6.87 10.85
CA GLY A 40 -3.99 -7.38 9.67
C GLY A 40 -3.97 -6.40 8.49
N ALA A 41 -5.11 -5.75 8.22
CA ALA A 41 -5.20 -4.73 7.17
C ALA A 41 -4.32 -3.50 7.46
N THR A 42 -4.28 -3.04 8.71
CA THR A 42 -3.47 -1.87 9.09
C THR A 42 -1.97 -2.15 8.99
N ILE A 43 -1.50 -3.33 9.40
CA ILE A 43 -0.10 -3.75 9.19
C ILE A 43 0.27 -3.70 7.71
N THR A 44 -0.63 -4.20 6.85
CA THR A 44 -0.40 -4.25 5.40
C THR A 44 -0.21 -2.86 4.81
N ILE A 45 -1.11 -1.93 5.13
CA ILE A 45 -1.07 -0.57 4.59
C ILE A 45 0.12 0.21 5.16
N LEU A 46 0.46 0.01 6.44
CA LEU A 46 1.66 0.60 7.05
C LEU A 46 2.93 0.14 6.35
N ALA A 47 3.07 -1.16 6.07
CA ALA A 47 4.23 -1.69 5.37
C ALA A 47 4.34 -1.12 3.94
N LEU A 48 3.23 -1.07 3.20
CA LEU A 48 3.19 -0.48 1.86
C LEU A 48 3.56 1.01 1.88
N GLY A 49 2.93 1.78 2.76
CA GLY A 49 3.17 3.22 2.89
C GLY A 49 4.62 3.52 3.27
N PHE A 50 5.16 2.80 4.25
CA PHE A 50 6.55 2.96 4.68
C PHE A 50 7.55 2.58 3.58
N GLY A 51 7.37 1.42 2.94
CA GLY A 51 8.23 0.98 1.85
C GLY A 51 8.20 1.95 0.65
N LYS A 52 7.00 2.45 0.30
CA LYS A 52 6.86 3.47 -0.74
C LYS A 52 7.60 4.76 -0.37
N TRP A 53 7.44 5.26 0.85
CA TRP A 53 8.11 6.48 1.30
C TRP A 53 9.63 6.37 1.24
N ILE A 54 10.18 5.23 1.67
CA ILE A 54 11.62 4.97 1.55
C ILE A 54 12.03 5.06 0.08
N ALA A 55 11.36 4.33 -0.81
CA ALA A 55 11.71 4.33 -2.23
C ALA A 55 11.63 5.72 -2.86
N VAL A 56 10.58 6.50 -2.56
CA VAL A 56 10.44 7.89 -3.04
C VAL A 56 11.60 8.76 -2.55
N TYR A 57 11.96 8.67 -1.27
CA TYR A 57 13.02 9.51 -0.73
C TYR A 57 14.42 9.09 -1.21
N THR A 58 14.76 7.80 -1.11
CA THR A 58 16.13 7.34 -1.37
C THR A 58 16.44 7.20 -2.85
N THR A 59 15.53 6.65 -3.65
CA THR A 59 15.76 6.38 -5.07
C THR A 59 15.43 7.61 -5.92
N TRP A 60 14.22 8.17 -5.76
CA TRP A 60 13.77 9.25 -6.64
C TRP A 60 14.35 10.61 -6.22
N TYR A 61 14.23 10.97 -4.94
CA TYR A 61 14.66 12.29 -4.45
C TYR A 61 16.17 12.40 -4.14
N TRP A 62 16.82 11.36 -3.63
CA TRP A 62 18.24 11.48 -3.27
C TRP A 62 19.20 11.04 -4.39
N TRP A 63 18.88 9.96 -5.10
CA TRP A 63 19.78 9.40 -6.12
C TRP A 63 19.53 9.93 -7.55
N SER A 64 18.28 10.18 -7.93
CA SER A 64 17.90 10.54 -9.31
C SER A 64 17.38 11.97 -9.48
N ASN A 65 17.62 12.85 -8.49
CA ASN A 65 17.29 14.28 -8.56
C ASN A 65 18.33 15.05 -9.38
#